data_AF-A0A8I3AAY3-F1
#
_entry.id   AF-A0A8I3AAY3-F1
#
_cell.length_a   1.000
_cell.length_b   1.000
_cell.length_c   1.000
_cell.angle_alpha   90.00
_cell.angle_beta   90.00
_cell.angle_gamma   90.00
#
_symmetry.space_group_name_H-M   'P 1'
#
loop_
_entity.id
_entity.type
_entity.pdbx_description
1 polymer ?
#
loop_
_entity_poly.entity_id
_entity_poly.type
_entity_poly.pdbx_seq_one_letter_code
_entity_poly.pdbx_strand_id
1 'polypeptide(L)'
;MTGSSIPGTIPALTPELLDRLRERVHNTLLYIISKNKHTRYVRECPVFNDFRSTLDALGDSNDVVHDDTLLERFRAAIPLTSYDSYEPFLNKLVAPKPNVNDVKDMFSPGLPYFIACSSATSGKKGKLFAKYHHAARSSLQVVDEHANPVSAQGGKNCIVYSLTYREIIQVMDDDGVSVARFPISSMSGGVIRIPSGSPSLVHAIPMSRSCH
;
A
#
# COMPACT_ATOMS: atom_id res chain seq x y z
N MET A 1 45.06 0.11 -8.36
CA MET A 1 44.28 0.02 -7.12
C MET A 1 43.64 1.39 -6.87
N THR A 2 42.41 1.60 -7.34
CA THR A 2 41.67 2.84 -7.10
C THR A 2 40.80 2.63 -5.87
N GLY A 3 41.16 3.30 -4.78
CA GLY A 3 40.46 3.21 -3.50
C GLY A 3 39.01 3.63 -3.66
N SER A 4 38.10 2.76 -3.20
CA SER A 4 36.69 3.09 -3.02
C SER A 4 36.60 4.18 -1.95
N SER A 5 36.44 5.43 -2.38
CA SER A 5 36.08 6.51 -1.46
C SER A 5 34.61 6.34 -1.09
N ILE A 6 34.36 6.21 0.22
CA ILE A 6 33.02 6.31 0.78
C ILE A 6 32.50 7.70 0.37
N PRO A 7 31.35 7.81 -0.34
CA PRO A 7 30.80 9.11 -0.67
C PRO A 7 30.60 9.90 0.63
N GLY A 8 31.16 11.10 0.69
CA GLY A 8 31.02 11.99 1.85
C GLY A 8 29.55 12.20 2.18
N THR A 9 29.23 12.27 3.47
CA THR A 9 27.88 12.57 3.94
C THR A 9 27.40 13.87 3.32
N ILE A 10 26.25 13.84 2.64
CA ILE A 10 25.60 15.05 2.13
C ILE A 10 24.86 15.67 3.33
N PRO A 11 25.33 16.80 3.89
CA PRO A 11 24.78 17.35 5.12
C PRO A 11 23.41 18.01 4.92
N ALA A 12 23.09 18.40 3.69
CA ALA A 12 21.80 18.97 3.31
C ALA A 12 21.52 18.71 1.82
N LEU A 13 20.25 18.54 1.48
CA LEU A 13 19.83 18.46 0.07
C LEU A 13 20.16 19.78 -0.63
N THR A 14 20.64 19.72 -1.87
CA THR A 14 20.76 20.93 -2.70
C THR A 14 19.37 21.52 -2.96
N PRO A 15 19.26 22.83 -3.24
CA PRO A 15 17.98 23.46 -3.57
C PRO A 15 17.22 22.72 -4.68
N GLU A 16 17.94 22.28 -5.73
CA GLU A 16 17.33 21.55 -6.85
C GLU A 16 16.78 20.19 -6.43
N LEU A 17 17.47 19.47 -5.55
CA LEU A 17 17.00 18.19 -5.01
C LEU A 17 15.80 18.39 -4.06
N LEU A 18 15.81 19.47 -3.29
CA LEU A 18 14.71 19.83 -2.41
C LEU A 18 13.44 20.14 -3.20
N ASP A 19 13.56 20.91 -4.29
CA ASP A 19 12.42 21.28 -5.12
C ASP A 19 11.86 20.06 -5.87
N ARG A 20 12.72 19.19 -6.42
CA ARG A 20 12.28 17.91 -7.00
C ARG A 20 11.60 16.99 -5.99
N LEU A 21 12.07 16.98 -4.74
CA LEU A 21 11.44 16.21 -3.67
C LEU A 21 10.06 16.76 -3.34
N ARG A 22 9.92 18.10 -3.21
CA ARG A 22 8.64 18.77 -2.97
C ARG A 22 7.63 18.47 -4.07
N GLU A 23 8.02 18.66 -5.32
CA GLU A 23 7.19 18.37 -6.49
C GLU A 23 6.73 16.90 -6.47
N ARG A 24 7.66 15.96 -6.25
CA ARG A 24 7.33 14.53 -6.18
C ARG A 24 6.34 14.23 -5.05
N VAL A 25 6.53 14.82 -3.87
CA VAL A 25 5.62 14.63 -2.72
C VAL A 25 4.24 15.19 -3.03
N HIS A 26 4.16 16.39 -3.63
CA HIS A 26 2.90 17.03 -4.02
C HIS A 26 2.14 16.18 -5.05
N ASN A 27 2.80 15.79 -6.14
CA ASN A 27 2.21 14.95 -7.18
C ASN A 27 1.76 13.58 -6.64
N THR A 28 2.55 13.00 -5.72
CA THR A 28 2.18 11.73 -5.08
C THR A 28 0.94 11.89 -4.21
N LEU A 29 0.85 12.98 -3.43
CA LEU A 29 -0.29 13.22 -2.56
C LEU A 29 -1.57 13.51 -3.36
N LEU A 30 -1.49 14.31 -4.42
CA LEU A 30 -2.60 14.55 -5.37
C LEU A 30 -3.08 13.25 -6.00
N TYR A 31 -2.15 12.41 -6.45
CA TYR A 31 -2.49 11.09 -6.98
C TYR A 31 -3.23 10.22 -5.94
N ILE A 32 -2.76 10.19 -4.69
CA ILE A 32 -3.42 9.44 -3.62
C ILE A 32 -4.81 10.00 -3.34
N ILE A 33 -4.98 11.31 -3.25
CA ILE A 33 -6.27 11.96 -2.99
C ILE A 33 -7.24 11.66 -4.12
N SER A 34 -6.86 11.94 -5.36
CA SER A 34 -7.73 11.74 -6.53
C SER A 34 -8.19 10.29 -6.68
N LYS A 35 -7.31 9.31 -6.39
CA LYS A 35 -7.66 7.89 -6.44
C LYS A 35 -8.57 7.43 -5.31
N ASN A 36 -8.43 8.00 -4.11
CA ASN A 36 -9.06 7.48 -2.92
C ASN A 36 -10.24 8.33 -2.41
N LYS A 37 -10.49 9.52 -2.97
CA LYS A 37 -11.53 10.47 -2.50
C LYS A 37 -12.94 9.89 -2.45
N HIS A 38 -13.22 8.85 -3.23
CA HIS A 38 -14.54 8.19 -3.29
C HIS A 38 -14.58 6.83 -2.57
N THR A 39 -13.51 6.41 -1.91
CA THR A 39 -13.47 5.15 -1.16
C THR A 39 -14.44 5.17 0.01
N ARG A 40 -14.90 3.99 0.45
CA ARG A 40 -15.82 3.88 1.58
C ARG A 40 -15.24 4.50 2.85
N TYR A 41 -13.95 4.31 3.11
CA TYR A 41 -13.29 4.92 4.26
C TYR A 41 -13.36 6.45 4.23
N VAL A 42 -13.07 7.08 3.09
CA VAL A 42 -13.17 8.53 2.95
C VAL A 42 -14.62 9.01 3.00
N ARG A 43 -15.60 8.21 2.56
CA ARG A 43 -17.02 8.59 2.56
C ARG A 43 -17.72 8.42 3.91
N GLU A 44 -17.36 7.38 4.65
CA GLU A 44 -18.09 6.95 5.85
C GLU A 44 -17.36 7.31 7.15
N CYS A 45 -16.03 7.45 7.15
CA CYS A 45 -15.31 7.74 8.39
C CYS A 45 -15.54 9.21 8.81
N PRO A 46 -15.91 9.47 10.08
CA PRO A 46 -16.15 10.84 10.56
C PRO A 46 -14.95 11.77 10.44
N VAL A 47 -13.73 11.23 10.48
CA VAL A 47 -12.47 11.99 10.37
C VAL A 47 -12.41 12.81 9.08
N PHE A 48 -13.02 12.34 7.99
CA PHE A 48 -12.98 13.04 6.70
C PHE A 48 -14.19 13.95 6.48
N ASN A 49 -15.01 14.25 7.50
CA ASN A 49 -16.18 15.14 7.37
C ASN A 49 -15.81 16.47 6.70
N ASP A 50 -14.85 17.20 7.29
CA ASP A 50 -14.46 18.53 6.81
C ASP A 50 -13.81 18.46 5.42
N PHE A 51 -13.10 17.36 5.15
CA PHE A 51 -12.49 17.13 3.85
C PHE A 51 -13.53 16.84 2.76
N ARG A 52 -14.61 16.11 3.08
CA ARG A 52 -15.72 15.90 2.15
C ARG A 52 -16.41 17.21 1.79
N SER A 53 -16.75 18.03 2.79
CA SER A 53 -17.33 19.35 2.55
C SER A 53 -16.43 20.25 1.70
N THR A 54 -15.12 20.15 1.92
CA THR A 54 -14.11 20.80 1.10
C THR A 54 -14.16 20.35 -0.37
N LEU A 55 -14.22 19.03 -0.62
CA LEU A 55 -14.29 18.47 -1.96
C LEU A 55 -15.56 18.92 -2.69
N ASP A 56 -16.70 18.90 -2.01
CA ASP A 56 -17.98 19.32 -2.58
C ASP A 56 -17.96 20.81 -2.97
N ALA A 57 -17.29 21.66 -2.17
CA ALA A 57 -17.14 23.08 -2.45
C ALA A 57 -16.15 23.39 -3.58
N LEU A 58 -15.19 22.49 -3.84
CA LEU A 58 -14.22 22.61 -4.92
C LEU A 58 -14.85 22.22 -6.28
N GLY A 59 -15.72 21.21 -6.30
CA GLY A 59 -16.26 20.65 -7.55
C GLY A 59 -15.23 19.80 -8.31
N ASP A 60 -15.61 19.24 -9.46
CA ASP A 60 -14.69 18.47 -10.31
C ASP A 60 -14.04 19.37 -11.37
N SER A 61 -12.92 20.02 -11.00
CA SER A 61 -12.03 20.72 -11.94
C SER A 61 -10.63 20.11 -11.93
N ASN A 62 -9.99 19.99 -13.09
CA ASN A 62 -8.64 19.41 -13.26
C ASN A 62 -7.58 20.49 -13.53
N ASP A 63 -7.71 21.68 -12.95
CA ASP A 63 -6.75 22.80 -13.13
C ASP A 63 -5.62 22.75 -12.08
N VAL A 64 -4.42 23.23 -12.42
CA VAL A 64 -3.25 23.29 -11.52
C VAL A 64 -3.53 24.17 -10.30
N VAL A 65 -4.27 25.27 -10.47
CA VAL A 65 -4.70 26.14 -9.35
C VAL A 65 -5.64 25.39 -8.40
N HIS A 66 -6.39 24.43 -8.93
CA HIS A 66 -7.28 23.57 -8.16
C HIS A 66 -6.49 22.55 -7.34
N ASP A 67 -5.39 22.02 -7.89
CA ASP A 67 -4.52 21.05 -7.23
C ASP A 67 -3.82 21.64 -5.98
N ASP A 68 -3.26 22.85 -6.08
CA ASP A 68 -2.63 23.50 -4.92
C ASP A 68 -3.66 23.80 -3.83
N THR A 69 -4.83 24.32 -4.22
CA THR A 69 -5.94 24.58 -3.28
C THR A 69 -6.42 23.29 -2.61
N LEU A 70 -6.50 22.19 -3.36
CA LEU A 70 -6.89 20.87 -2.83
C LEU A 70 -5.87 20.37 -1.81
N LEU A 71 -4.58 20.51 -2.08
CA LEU A 71 -3.52 20.09 -1.15
C LEU A 71 -3.53 20.88 0.15
N GLU A 72 -3.71 22.20 0.07
CA GLU A 72 -3.82 23.06 1.25
C GLU A 72 -5.02 22.66 2.11
N ARG A 73 -6.20 22.52 1.49
CA ARG A 73 -7.40 22.14 2.23
C ARG A 73 -7.34 20.70 2.76
N PHE A 74 -6.72 19.77 2.05
CA PHE A 74 -6.45 18.42 2.56
C PHE A 74 -5.65 18.47 3.86
N ARG A 75 -4.56 19.24 3.89
CA ARG A 75 -3.69 19.39 5.07
C ARG A 75 -4.40 20.08 6.24
N ALA A 76 -5.32 20.99 5.95
CA ALA A 76 -6.09 21.69 6.97
C ALA A 76 -7.28 20.86 7.51
N ALA A 77 -7.94 20.08 6.66
CA ALA A 77 -9.19 19.40 6.98
C ALA A 77 -9.01 18.00 7.58
N ILE A 78 -7.89 17.33 7.32
CA ILE A 78 -7.67 15.96 7.80
C ILE A 78 -6.72 15.99 9.00
N PRO A 79 -7.20 15.68 10.21
CA PRO A 79 -6.33 15.60 11.37
C PRO A 79 -5.39 14.40 11.27
N LEU A 80 -4.30 14.43 12.03
CA LEU A 80 -3.47 13.24 12.24
C LEU A 80 -4.33 12.12 12.86
N THR A 81 -4.38 10.97 12.22
CA THR A 81 -5.24 9.86 12.62
C THR A 81 -4.50 8.79 13.41
N SER A 82 -5.22 8.11 14.31
CA SER A 82 -4.77 6.87 14.94
C SER A 82 -5.31 5.64 14.21
N TYR A 83 -4.77 4.47 14.58
CA TYR A 83 -5.27 3.19 14.09
C TYR A 83 -6.73 2.94 14.46
N ASP A 84 -7.23 3.54 15.54
CA ASP A 84 -8.60 3.36 16.04
C ASP A 84 -9.65 3.89 15.05
N SER A 85 -9.29 4.90 14.24
CA SER A 85 -10.15 5.38 13.16
C SER A 85 -10.20 4.44 11.95
N TYR A 86 -9.16 3.62 11.76
CA TYR A 86 -8.97 2.71 10.63
C TYR A 86 -9.53 1.31 10.92
N GLU A 87 -9.35 0.83 12.15
CA GLU A 87 -9.67 -0.53 12.58
C GLU A 87 -11.13 -0.95 12.33
N PRO A 88 -12.17 -0.13 12.56
CA PRO A 88 -13.55 -0.53 12.30
C PRO A 88 -13.82 -0.89 10.83
N PHE A 89 -13.19 -0.18 9.89
CA PHE A 89 -13.30 -0.43 8.46
C PHE A 89 -12.55 -1.68 8.04
N LEU A 90 -11.40 -1.92 8.67
CA LEU A 90 -10.64 -3.13 8.44
C LEU A 90 -11.35 -4.36 8.98
N ASN A 91 -12.04 -4.25 10.11
CA ASN A 91 -12.84 -5.33 10.69
C ASN A 91 -13.96 -5.79 9.73
N LYS A 92 -14.50 -4.90 8.90
CA LYS A 92 -15.42 -5.28 7.81
C LYS A 92 -14.72 -6.20 6.79
N LEU A 93 -13.47 -5.88 6.42
CA LEU A 93 -12.68 -6.68 5.48
C LEU A 93 -12.25 -8.05 6.02
N VAL A 94 -12.03 -8.18 7.32
CA VAL A 94 -11.61 -9.45 7.96
C VAL A 94 -12.74 -10.16 8.70
N ALA A 95 -13.98 -9.72 8.52
CA ALA A 95 -15.14 -10.41 9.05
C ALA A 95 -15.23 -11.83 8.46
N PRO A 96 -15.91 -12.78 9.12
CA PRO A 96 -16.18 -14.09 8.52
C PRO A 96 -16.99 -13.93 7.23
N LYS A 97 -16.41 -14.34 6.08
CA LYS A 97 -17.06 -14.30 4.76
C LYS A 97 -17.62 -12.91 4.40
N PRO A 98 -16.78 -11.86 4.26
CA PRO A 98 -17.26 -10.53 3.95
C PRO A 98 -17.94 -10.51 2.57
N ASN A 99 -19.03 -9.77 2.46
CA ASN A 99 -19.70 -9.55 1.18
C ASN A 99 -18.91 -8.54 0.33
N VAL A 100 -18.75 -8.81 -0.97
CA VAL A 100 -17.99 -7.98 -1.90
C VAL A 100 -18.53 -6.57 -1.99
N ASN A 101 -19.86 -6.40 -1.96
CA ASN A 101 -20.48 -5.09 -2.03
C ASN A 101 -20.10 -4.24 -0.82
N ASP A 102 -19.88 -4.86 0.34
CA ASP A 102 -19.54 -4.17 1.58
C ASP A 102 -18.07 -3.77 1.70
N VAL A 103 -17.18 -4.53 1.03
CA VAL A 103 -15.72 -4.40 1.23
C VAL A 103 -14.94 -3.97 0.01
N LYS A 104 -15.56 -3.95 -1.18
CA LYS A 104 -14.98 -3.35 -2.37
C LYS A 104 -14.83 -1.84 -2.17
N ASP A 105 -13.73 -1.29 -2.68
CA ASP A 105 -13.38 0.12 -2.60
C ASP A 105 -13.25 0.64 -1.15
N MET A 106 -12.93 -0.25 -0.19
CA MET A 106 -12.87 0.10 1.24
C MET A 106 -11.87 1.22 1.54
N PHE A 107 -10.59 1.01 1.23
CA PHE A 107 -9.52 1.99 1.48
C PHE A 107 -8.87 2.53 0.21
N SER A 108 -9.03 1.82 -0.90
CA SER A 108 -8.54 2.15 -2.23
C SER A 108 -9.41 1.41 -3.24
N PRO A 109 -9.51 1.88 -4.50
CA PRO A 109 -10.30 1.20 -5.52
C PRO A 109 -9.96 -0.31 -5.66
N GLY A 110 -10.99 -1.13 -5.79
CA GLY A 110 -10.94 -2.58 -5.85
C GLY A 110 -10.90 -3.28 -4.49
N LEU A 111 -10.37 -4.49 -4.49
CA LEU A 111 -10.11 -5.29 -3.28
C LEU A 111 -8.60 -5.29 -2.98
N PRO A 112 -8.19 -5.46 -1.71
CA PRO A 112 -6.79 -5.61 -1.38
C PRO A 112 -6.22 -6.91 -1.94
N TYR A 113 -4.92 -6.91 -2.23
CA TYR A 113 -4.19 -8.11 -2.65
C TYR A 113 -3.80 -8.99 -1.46
N PHE A 114 -3.52 -8.35 -0.33
CA PHE A 114 -3.24 -9.00 0.94
C PHE A 114 -3.45 -8.01 2.08
N ILE A 115 -3.48 -8.54 3.31
CA ILE A 115 -3.48 -7.74 4.53
C ILE A 115 -2.15 -7.99 5.24
N ALA A 116 -1.36 -6.93 5.40
CA ALA A 116 -0.10 -6.99 6.08
C ALA A 116 -0.32 -6.96 7.61
N CYS A 117 0.24 -7.93 8.32
CA CYS A 117 0.37 -7.90 9.77
C CYS A 117 1.65 -7.16 10.14
N SER A 118 1.51 -6.09 10.91
CA SER A 118 2.62 -5.37 11.53
C SER A 118 3.08 -6.11 12.78
N SER A 119 4.39 -6.12 13.02
CA SER A 119 4.99 -6.58 14.29
C SER A 119 4.65 -5.65 15.47
N ALA A 120 4.18 -4.43 15.20
CA ALA A 120 3.69 -3.52 16.24
C ALA A 120 2.31 -3.98 16.74
N THR A 121 2.18 -4.11 18.06
CA THR A 121 0.93 -4.54 18.71
C THR A 121 0.11 -3.32 19.16
N SER A 122 -1.21 -3.39 18.99
CA SER A 122 -2.19 -2.53 19.69
C SER A 122 -3.02 -3.44 20.57
N GLY A 123 -3.12 -3.17 21.88
CA GLY A 123 -4.02 -3.94 22.76
C GLY A 123 -3.86 -5.47 22.70
N LYS A 124 -2.63 -5.99 22.48
CA LYS A 124 -2.27 -7.42 22.37
C LYS A 124 -2.58 -8.12 21.03
N LYS A 125 -3.09 -7.41 20.01
CA LYS A 125 -3.21 -7.93 18.63
C LYS A 125 -2.33 -7.14 17.67
N GLY A 126 -1.70 -7.82 16.71
CA GLY A 126 -0.89 -7.16 15.68
C GLY A 126 -1.77 -6.28 14.80
N LYS A 127 -1.32 -5.05 14.50
CA LYS A 127 -2.06 -4.14 13.60
C LYS A 127 -2.06 -4.70 12.19
N LEU A 128 -3.22 -4.76 11.58
CA LEU A 128 -3.43 -5.21 10.21
C LEU A 128 -3.56 -4.00 9.28
N PHE A 129 -3.02 -4.09 8.06
CA PHE A 129 -3.10 -3.03 7.05
C PHE A 129 -3.40 -3.64 5.68
N ALA A 130 -4.52 -3.23 5.08
CA ALA A 130 -4.89 -3.65 3.73
C ALA A 130 -3.90 -3.07 2.70
N LYS A 131 -3.43 -3.92 1.78
CA LYS A 131 -2.46 -3.54 0.75
C LYS A 131 -3.07 -3.67 -0.63
N TYR A 132 -3.06 -2.57 -1.36
CA TYR A 132 -3.63 -2.42 -2.70
C TYR A 132 -2.51 -2.20 -3.72
N HIS A 133 -2.81 -2.50 -4.97
CA HIS A 133 -1.92 -2.15 -6.07
C HIS A 133 -2.12 -0.69 -6.44
N HIS A 134 -1.07 0.11 -6.29
CA HIS A 134 -1.00 1.45 -6.84
C HIS A 134 -0.12 1.41 -8.11
N ALA A 135 -0.38 2.30 -9.08
CA ALA A 135 0.20 2.21 -10.43
C ALA A 135 1.73 2.05 -10.46
N ALA A 136 2.21 1.54 -11.61
CA ALA A 136 3.58 1.07 -11.89
C ALA A 136 4.67 2.12 -11.60
N ARG A 137 5.04 2.18 -10.32
CA ARG A 137 6.31 2.59 -9.71
C ARG A 137 6.16 2.59 -8.18
N SER A 138 5.30 1.71 -7.68
CA SER A 138 5.14 1.55 -6.24
C SER A 138 6.46 1.10 -5.65
N SER A 139 6.71 1.46 -4.39
CA SER A 139 7.90 1.04 -3.64
C SER A 139 8.17 -0.47 -3.72
N LEU A 140 7.17 -1.28 -4.06
CA LEU A 140 7.27 -2.72 -4.24
C LEU A 140 8.13 -3.11 -5.46
N GLN A 141 8.03 -2.40 -6.59
CA GLN A 141 8.89 -2.65 -7.76
C GLN A 141 10.35 -2.30 -7.48
N VAL A 142 10.57 -1.16 -6.80
CA VAL A 142 11.93 -0.68 -6.46
C VAL A 142 12.62 -1.60 -5.45
N VAL A 143 11.86 -2.19 -4.51
CA VAL A 143 12.41 -3.17 -3.57
C VAL A 143 12.85 -4.42 -4.31
N ASP A 144 12.11 -4.91 -5.30
CA ASP A 144 12.48 -6.11 -6.06
C ASP A 144 13.71 -5.89 -6.94
N GLU A 145 13.78 -4.75 -7.64
CA GLU A 145 14.92 -4.37 -8.49
C GLU A 145 16.25 -4.23 -7.71
N HIS A 146 16.16 -3.93 -6.41
CA HIS A 146 17.32 -3.75 -5.52
C HIS A 146 17.43 -4.79 -4.41
N ALA A 147 16.55 -5.79 -4.34
CA ALA A 147 16.55 -6.81 -3.28
C ALA A 147 17.76 -7.74 -3.36
N ASN A 148 18.44 -7.79 -4.52
CA ASN A 148 19.55 -8.69 -4.77
C ASN A 148 20.79 -7.94 -5.29
N PRO A 149 21.43 -7.07 -4.49
CA PRO A 149 22.63 -6.37 -4.92
C PRO A 149 23.78 -7.36 -5.10
N VAL A 150 24.34 -7.45 -6.31
CA VAL A 150 25.50 -8.31 -6.57
C VAL A 150 26.73 -7.69 -5.89
N SER A 151 27.46 -8.50 -5.11
CA SER A 151 28.73 -8.05 -4.52
C SER A 151 29.69 -7.55 -5.61
N ALA A 152 30.44 -6.49 -5.31
CA ALA A 152 31.48 -5.95 -6.19
C ALA A 152 32.57 -6.98 -6.55
N GLN A 153 32.71 -8.06 -5.77
CA GLN A 153 33.66 -9.15 -6.05
C GLN A 153 33.03 -10.34 -6.80
N GLY A 154 31.76 -10.25 -7.19
CA GLY A 154 31.02 -11.37 -7.77
C GLY A 154 30.63 -12.39 -6.70
N GLY A 155 29.36 -12.39 -6.32
CA GLY A 155 28.79 -13.35 -5.36
C GLY A 155 27.31 -13.53 -5.61
N LYS A 156 26.77 -14.71 -5.28
CA LYS A 156 25.33 -14.98 -5.32
C LYS A 156 24.76 -14.74 -3.93
N ASN A 157 23.78 -13.86 -3.79
CA ASN A 157 23.02 -13.78 -2.53
C ASN A 157 22.06 -14.96 -2.45
N CYS A 158 22.03 -15.63 -1.30
CA CYS A 158 20.95 -16.55 -0.97
C CYS A 158 19.91 -15.77 -0.17
N ILE A 159 18.77 -15.47 -0.80
CA ILE A 159 17.66 -14.79 -0.14
C ILE A 159 16.59 -15.81 0.18
N VAL A 160 16.32 -15.99 1.48
CA VAL A 160 15.29 -16.91 1.96
C VAL A 160 14.05 -16.10 2.35
N TYR A 161 12.92 -16.45 1.75
CA TYR A 161 11.65 -15.81 2.03
C TYR A 161 10.71 -16.75 2.78
N SER A 162 10.06 -16.24 3.83
CA SER A 162 8.92 -16.91 4.46
C SER A 162 7.63 -16.43 3.81
N LEU A 163 6.96 -17.33 3.08
CA LEU A 163 5.66 -17.07 2.47
C LEU A 163 4.50 -17.49 3.38
N THR A 164 4.74 -17.56 4.68
CA THR A 164 3.71 -17.93 5.65
C THR A 164 2.58 -16.90 5.66
N TYR A 165 1.36 -17.41 5.81
CA TYR A 165 0.16 -16.59 6.01
C TYR A 165 -0.55 -17.09 7.26
N ARG A 166 -1.21 -16.17 7.96
CA ARG A 166 -1.99 -16.46 9.15
C ARG A 166 -3.36 -17.02 8.80
N GLU A 167 -3.99 -16.44 7.79
CA GLU A 167 -5.37 -16.72 7.40
C GLU A 167 -5.60 -16.32 5.93
N ILE A 168 -6.61 -16.91 5.30
CA ILE A 168 -7.09 -16.51 3.96
C ILE A 168 -8.51 -15.98 4.11
N ILE A 169 -8.69 -14.72 3.73
CA ILE A 169 -10.03 -14.12 3.62
C ILE A 169 -10.65 -14.56 2.30
N GLN A 170 -11.90 -15.03 2.36
CA GLN A 170 -12.71 -15.37 1.19
C GLN A 170 -13.86 -14.37 1.12
N VAL A 171 -13.82 -13.50 0.11
CA VAL A 171 -14.88 -12.52 -0.14
C VAL A 171 -15.97 -13.19 -0.96
N MET A 172 -17.22 -13.03 -0.51
CA MET A 172 -18.39 -13.68 -1.10
C MET A 172 -19.25 -12.65 -1.84
N ASP A 173 -19.98 -13.06 -2.86
CA ASP A 173 -21.09 -12.27 -3.41
C ASP A 173 -22.41 -12.54 -2.65
N ASP A 174 -23.50 -11.96 -3.15
CA ASP A 174 -24.84 -12.08 -2.58
C ASP A 174 -25.39 -13.51 -2.68
N ASP A 175 -24.89 -14.31 -3.63
CA ASP A 175 -25.24 -15.73 -3.82
C ASP A 175 -24.40 -16.66 -2.94
N GLY A 176 -23.46 -16.11 -2.16
CA GLY A 176 -22.54 -16.89 -1.33
C GLY A 176 -21.45 -17.60 -2.13
N VAL A 177 -21.14 -17.13 -3.34
CA VAL A 177 -20.03 -17.61 -4.16
C VAL A 177 -18.77 -16.79 -3.85
N SER A 178 -17.63 -17.47 -3.70
CA SER A 178 -16.35 -16.80 -3.45
C SER A 178 -15.85 -16.07 -4.70
N VAL A 179 -15.88 -14.74 -4.69
CA VAL A 179 -15.43 -13.90 -5.82
C VAL A 179 -13.97 -13.44 -5.72
N ALA A 180 -13.40 -13.42 -4.51
CA ALA A 180 -12.00 -13.06 -4.30
C ALA A 180 -11.40 -13.70 -3.06
N ARG A 181 -10.08 -13.90 -3.06
CA ARG A 181 -9.35 -14.49 -1.93
C ARG A 181 -8.01 -13.79 -1.75
N PHE A 182 -7.71 -13.38 -0.52
CA PHE A 182 -6.42 -12.76 -0.21
C PHE A 182 -5.91 -13.17 1.18
N PRO A 183 -4.59 -13.30 1.37
CA PRO A 183 -4.02 -13.73 2.64
C PRO A 183 -3.85 -12.57 3.64
N ILE A 184 -3.88 -12.90 4.93
CA ILE A 184 -3.25 -12.11 5.99
C ILE A 184 -1.84 -12.66 6.18
N SER A 185 -0.80 -11.86 5.92
CA SER A 185 0.60 -12.30 5.97
C SER A 185 1.54 -11.21 6.49
N SER A 186 2.83 -11.54 6.64
CA SER A 186 3.85 -10.50 6.75
C SER A 186 3.88 -9.61 5.50
N MET A 187 4.43 -8.40 5.63
CA MET A 187 4.60 -7.49 4.50
C MET A 187 5.42 -8.14 3.37
N SER A 188 6.58 -8.70 3.72
CA SER A 188 7.47 -9.36 2.75
C SER A 188 6.80 -10.55 2.06
N GLY A 189 6.13 -11.42 2.81
CA GLY A 189 5.45 -12.59 2.24
C GLY A 189 4.26 -12.21 1.34
N GLY A 190 3.58 -11.10 1.64
CA GLY A 190 2.47 -10.61 0.84
C GLY A 190 2.91 -9.99 -0.48
N VAL A 191 4.00 -9.22 -0.47
CA VAL A 191 4.55 -8.56 -1.67
C VAL A 191 5.00 -9.57 -2.72
N ILE A 192 5.70 -10.63 -2.30
CA ILE A 192 6.18 -11.68 -3.21
C ILE A 192 5.03 -12.42 -3.89
N ARG A 193 3.83 -12.40 -3.28
CA ARG A 193 2.63 -13.03 -3.83
C ARG A 193 1.88 -12.16 -4.82
N ILE A 194 2.18 -10.86 -4.92
CA ILE A 194 1.54 -9.98 -5.91
C ILE A 194 2.15 -10.34 -7.27
N PRO A 195 1.37 -10.88 -8.21
CA PRO A 195 1.88 -11.12 -9.55
C PRO A 195 2.22 -9.78 -10.20
N SER A 196 3.31 -9.73 -10.97
CA SER A 196 3.76 -8.57 -11.76
C SER A 196 2.79 -8.18 -12.91
N GLY A 197 1.52 -8.58 -12.81
CA GLY A 197 0.47 -8.41 -13.80
C GLY A 197 -0.48 -9.62 -13.78
N SER A 198 -1.75 -9.37 -13.46
CA SER A 198 -2.94 -10.25 -13.55
C SER A 198 -3.35 -11.07 -12.31
N PRO A 199 -4.67 -11.27 -12.09
CA PRO A 199 -5.24 -11.74 -10.84
C PRO A 199 -5.22 -13.27 -10.74
N SER A 200 -5.32 -13.76 -9.50
CA SER A 200 -5.51 -15.17 -9.12
C SER A 200 -4.34 -16.11 -9.37
N LEU A 201 -3.74 -16.56 -8.26
CA LEU A 201 -3.08 -17.87 -8.05
C LEU A 201 -2.61 -18.61 -9.31
N VAL A 202 -1.34 -18.41 -9.68
CA VAL A 202 -0.59 -19.38 -10.49
C VAL A 202 0.42 -20.08 -9.59
N HIS A 203 0.44 -21.41 -9.72
CA HIS A 203 1.19 -22.40 -8.96
C HIS A 203 2.52 -21.92 -8.37
N ALA A 204 2.66 -22.11 -7.05
CA ALA A 204 3.97 -22.21 -6.44
C ALA A 204 4.75 -23.33 -7.13
N ILE A 205 5.88 -22.98 -7.74
CA ILE A 205 6.86 -23.93 -8.29
C ILE A 205 7.28 -24.86 -7.14
N PRO A 206 7.13 -26.19 -7.26
CA PRO A 206 7.66 -27.09 -6.25
C PRO A 206 9.18 -26.96 -6.27
N MET A 207 9.77 -26.68 -5.11
CA MET A 207 11.22 -26.83 -4.93
C MET A 207 11.56 -28.28 -5.24
N SER A 208 12.20 -28.53 -6.39
CA SER A 208 12.83 -29.82 -6.63
C SER A 208 13.97 -29.95 -5.64
N ARG A 209 13.92 -31.03 -4.85
CA ARG A 209 15.08 -31.52 -4.12
C ARG A 209 16.08 -31.99 -5.15
N SER A 210 17.25 -31.38 -5.17
CA SER A 210 18.47 -32.03 -5.62
C SER A 210 19.58 -31.72 -4.62
N CYS A 211 19.63 -32.52 -3.56
CA CYS A 211 20.89 -32.83 -2.91
C CYS A 211 21.31 -34.20 -3.42
N HIS A 212 22.35 -34.24 -4.26
CA HIS A 212 23.40 -35.24 -4.27
C HIS A 212 24.63 -34.64 -4.95
#